data_AF-A0A951R058-F1
#
_entry.id   AF-A0A951R058-F1
#
_cell.length_a   1.000
_cell.length_b   1.000
_cell.length_c   1.000
_cell.angle_alpha   90.00
_cell.angle_beta   90.00
_cell.angle_gamma   90.00
#
_symmetry.space_group_name_H-M   'P 1'
#
loop_
_entity.id
_entity.type
_entity.pdbx_description
1 polymer ?
#
loop_
_entity_poly.entity_id
_entity_poly.type
_entity_poly.pdbx_seq_one_letter_code
_entity_poly.pdbx_strand_id
1 'polypeptide(L)'
;MDLKELKELRLKELDNKYKPIIKAYNDNINIVSSITIDDTDTIDIVICKLYILTNNISKTLKLLSDSHYRINNRKVNSTDISETLNSISKLETNSIKIFAKEQFLKNKKTSRKLT
;
A
#
# COMPACT_ATOMS: atom_id res chain seq x y z
N MET A 1 19.25 -26.59 -16.21
CA MET A 1 18.69 -26.20 -14.91
C MET A 1 17.66 -27.24 -14.54
N ASP A 2 17.90 -27.96 -13.47
CA ASP A 2 17.02 -29.02 -12.98
C ASP A 2 15.72 -28.42 -12.37
N LEU A 3 14.64 -29.18 -12.36
CA LEU A 3 13.34 -28.78 -11.78
C LEU A 3 13.48 -28.42 -10.31
N LYS A 4 14.36 -29.12 -9.58
CA LYS A 4 14.67 -28.85 -8.19
C LYS A 4 15.39 -27.51 -8.02
N GLU A 5 16.40 -27.24 -8.84
CA GLU A 5 17.14 -25.97 -8.84
C GLU A 5 16.22 -24.78 -9.16
N LEU A 6 15.32 -24.93 -10.14
CA LEU A 6 14.33 -23.90 -10.49
C LEU A 6 13.37 -23.62 -9.32
N LYS A 7 12.93 -24.66 -8.61
CA LYS A 7 12.05 -24.52 -7.44
C LYS A 7 12.75 -23.78 -6.30
N GLU A 8 13.99 -24.15 -5.99
CA GLU A 8 14.79 -23.50 -4.93
C GLU A 8 15.06 -22.03 -5.26
N LEU A 9 15.37 -21.74 -6.52
CA LEU A 9 15.55 -20.36 -7.00
C LEU A 9 14.26 -19.55 -6.86
N ARG A 10 13.10 -20.10 -7.25
CA ARG A 10 11.81 -19.41 -7.05
C ARG A 10 11.46 -19.19 -5.58
N LEU A 11 11.71 -20.16 -4.71
CA LEU A 11 11.48 -20.00 -3.27
C LEU A 11 12.34 -18.88 -2.69
N LYS A 12 13.63 -18.81 -3.08
CA LYS A 12 14.54 -17.75 -2.64
C LYS A 12 14.11 -16.36 -3.12
N GLU A 13 13.64 -16.25 -4.36
CA GLU A 13 13.10 -14.99 -4.88
C GLU A 13 11.82 -14.55 -4.17
N LEU A 14 10.93 -15.50 -3.86
CA LEU A 14 9.73 -15.21 -3.05
C LEU A 14 10.11 -14.74 -1.64
N ASP A 15 11.05 -15.40 -0.97
CA ASP A 15 11.52 -14.98 0.37
C ASP A 15 12.11 -13.57 0.32
N ASN A 16 13.01 -13.31 -0.63
CA ASN A 16 13.61 -11.99 -0.84
C ASN A 16 12.56 -10.89 -1.12
N LYS A 17 11.48 -11.23 -1.81
CA LYS A 17 10.40 -10.30 -2.14
C LYS A 17 9.49 -10.01 -0.94
N TYR A 18 9.05 -11.03 -0.22
CA TYR A 18 7.98 -10.89 0.77
C TYR A 18 8.47 -10.71 2.20
N LYS A 19 9.62 -11.25 2.57
CA LYS A 19 10.20 -11.09 3.93
C LYS A 19 10.33 -9.64 4.41
N PRO A 20 10.83 -8.68 3.62
CA PRO A 20 10.88 -7.28 4.06
C PRO A 20 9.50 -6.65 4.22
N ILE A 21 8.51 -7.09 3.43
CA ILE A 21 7.12 -6.63 3.54
C ILE A 21 6.53 -7.13 4.86
N ILE A 22 6.60 -8.44 5.10
CA ILE A 22 6.11 -9.07 6.33
C ILE A 22 6.73 -8.41 7.56
N LYS A 23 8.06 -8.21 7.56
CA LYS A 23 8.75 -7.53 8.65
C LYS A 23 8.20 -6.12 8.89
N ALA A 24 8.02 -5.32 7.84
CA ALA A 24 7.50 -3.96 8.00
C ALA A 24 6.08 -3.92 8.59
N TYR A 25 5.22 -4.89 8.28
CA TYR A 25 3.87 -4.99 8.85
C TYR A 25 3.92 -5.45 10.31
N ASN A 26 4.79 -6.42 10.64
CA ASN A 26 4.98 -6.86 12.01
C ASN A 26 5.57 -5.75 12.90
N ASP A 27 6.55 -5.00 12.40
CA ASP A 27 7.16 -3.87 13.11
C ASP A 27 6.13 -2.74 13.35
N ASN A 28 5.06 -2.68 12.55
CA ASN A 28 3.99 -1.67 12.64
C ASN A 28 2.62 -2.29 12.97
N ILE A 29 2.60 -3.45 13.65
CA ILE A 29 1.37 -4.22 13.90
C ILE A 29 0.29 -3.40 14.62
N ASN A 30 0.69 -2.48 15.51
CA ASN A 30 -0.23 -1.59 16.22
C ASN A 30 -0.94 -0.61 15.26
N ILE A 31 -0.26 -0.13 14.22
CA ILE A 31 -0.88 0.73 13.20
C ILE A 31 -1.82 -0.13 12.36
N VAL A 32 -1.35 -1.27 11.86
CA VAL A 32 -2.15 -2.13 10.97
C VAL A 32 -3.41 -2.64 11.66
N SER A 33 -3.29 -3.07 12.93
CA SER A 33 -4.40 -3.62 13.71
C SER A 33 -5.38 -2.56 14.22
N SER A 34 -4.98 -1.27 14.22
CA SER A 34 -5.87 -0.17 14.60
C SER A 34 -6.62 0.46 13.42
N ILE A 35 -6.41 -0.04 12.19
CA ILE A 35 -7.13 0.46 11.02
C ILE A 35 -8.60 0.06 11.09
N THR A 36 -9.44 1.02 11.45
CA THR A 36 -10.88 1.06 11.20
C THR A 36 -11.17 2.13 10.14
N ILE A 37 -12.21 1.95 9.32
CA ILE A 37 -12.68 3.01 8.40
C ILE A 37 -13.94 3.59 9.03
N ASP A 38 -13.86 4.85 9.42
CA ASP A 38 -14.93 5.56 10.10
C ASP A 38 -15.58 6.57 9.16
N ASP A 39 -16.87 6.85 9.34
CA ASP A 39 -17.62 7.78 8.49
C ASP A 39 -17.08 9.23 8.56
N THR A 40 -16.30 9.54 9.59
CA THR A 40 -15.64 10.85 9.77
C THR A 40 -14.27 10.94 9.10
N ASP A 41 -13.74 9.84 8.58
CA ASP A 41 -12.46 9.84 7.87
C ASP A 41 -12.55 10.65 6.58
N THR A 42 -11.55 11.51 6.37
CA THR A 42 -11.38 12.17 5.07
C THR A 42 -10.96 11.15 4.02
N ILE A 43 -11.31 11.39 2.75
CA ILE A 43 -10.96 10.50 1.64
C ILE A 43 -9.45 10.20 1.56
N ASP A 44 -8.60 11.18 1.90
CA ASP A 44 -7.15 10.97 1.93
C ASP A 44 -6.72 9.95 2.99
N ILE A 45 -7.34 9.98 4.17
CA ILE A 45 -7.09 9.01 5.24
C ILE A 45 -7.61 7.63 4.83
N VAL A 46 -8.81 7.55 4.24
CA VAL A 46 -9.38 6.30 3.73
C VAL A 46 -8.46 5.67 2.67
N ILE A 47 -7.94 6.47 1.73
CA ILE A 47 -6.95 6.02 0.74
C ILE A 47 -5.72 5.43 1.42
N CYS A 48 -5.18 6.11 2.44
CA CYS A 48 -4.00 5.61 3.17
C CYS A 48 -4.29 4.29 3.90
N LYS A 49 -5.41 4.21 4.63
CA LYS A 49 -5.85 3.01 5.36
C LYS A 49 -6.03 1.83 4.40
N LEU A 50 -6.77 2.01 3.32
CA LEU A 50 -7.00 0.97 2.30
C LEU A 50 -5.71 0.57 1.57
N TYR A 51 -4.82 1.52 1.30
CA TYR A 51 -3.53 1.20 0.69
C TYR A 51 -2.66 0.35 1.62
N ILE A 52 -2.63 0.63 2.92
CA ILE A 52 -1.93 -0.20 3.91
C ILE A 52 -2.52 -1.62 3.91
N LEU A 53 -3.83 -1.78 3.90
CA LEU A 53 -4.43 -3.12 3.95
C LEU A 53 -4.22 -3.92 2.66
N THR A 54 -4.17 -3.25 1.50
CA THR A 54 -4.13 -3.92 0.19
C THR A 54 -2.75 -3.98 -0.44
N ASN A 55 -1.85 -3.08 -0.03
CA ASN A 55 -0.52 -2.85 -0.57
C ASN A 55 -0.49 -2.72 -2.11
N ASN A 56 -1.58 -2.25 -2.73
CA ASN A 56 -1.78 -2.29 -4.19
C ASN A 56 -2.84 -1.28 -4.66
N ILE A 57 -2.47 -0.38 -5.59
CA ILE A 57 -3.36 0.67 -6.10
C ILE A 57 -4.64 0.10 -6.72
N SER A 58 -4.54 -0.95 -7.55
CA SER A 58 -5.70 -1.50 -8.25
C SER A 58 -6.70 -2.12 -7.27
N LYS A 59 -6.21 -2.79 -6.22
CA LYS A 59 -7.07 -3.31 -5.14
C LYS A 59 -7.68 -2.18 -4.31
N THR A 60 -6.90 -1.15 -3.96
CA THR A 60 -7.40 0.06 -3.29
C THR A 60 -8.51 0.72 -4.10
N LEU A 61 -8.29 0.90 -5.40
CA LEU A 61 -9.25 1.51 -6.33
C LEU A 61 -10.54 0.70 -6.42
N LYS A 62 -10.45 -0.63 -6.46
CA LYS A 62 -11.62 -1.50 -6.50
C LYS A 62 -12.51 -1.26 -5.27
N LEU A 63 -11.91 -1.27 -4.07
CA LEU A 63 -12.64 -1.02 -2.82
C LEU A 63 -13.25 0.39 -2.77
N LEU A 64 -12.55 1.41 -3.27
CA LEU A 64 -13.09 2.77 -3.35
C LEU A 64 -14.20 2.91 -4.40
N SER A 65 -14.10 2.20 -5.53
CA SER A 65 -15.08 2.26 -6.61
C SER A 65 -16.41 1.62 -6.24
N ASP A 66 -16.35 0.61 -5.37
CA ASP A 66 -17.51 -0.08 -4.81
C ASP A 66 -18.14 0.70 -3.64
N SER A 67 -17.52 1.81 -3.21
CA SER A 67 -17.95 2.65 -2.09
C SER A 67 -18.61 3.96 -2.55
N HIS A 68 -19.11 4.75 -1.59
CA HIS A 68 -19.67 6.09 -1.85
C HIS A 68 -18.63 7.21 -1.89
N TYR A 69 -17.35 6.92 -1.64
CA TYR A 69 -16.32 7.94 -1.57
C TYR A 69 -16.07 8.63 -2.93
N ARG A 70 -15.91 9.96 -2.88
CA ARG A 70 -15.70 10.82 -4.05
C ARG A 70 -14.65 11.88 -3.76
N ILE A 71 -13.94 12.30 -4.81
CA ILE A 71 -13.07 13.48 -4.81
C ILE A 71 -13.70 14.49 -5.76
N ASN A 72 -13.95 15.72 -5.32
CA ASN A 72 -14.58 16.76 -6.15
C ASN A 72 -15.85 16.28 -6.88
N ASN A 73 -16.71 15.53 -6.17
CA ASN A 73 -17.95 14.94 -6.66
C ASN A 73 -17.81 13.89 -7.80
N ARG A 74 -16.60 13.47 -8.16
CA ARG A 74 -16.35 12.37 -9.10
C ARG A 74 -15.85 11.12 -8.38
N LYS A 75 -15.97 9.95 -9.04
CA LYS A 75 -15.36 8.71 -8.55
C LYS A 75 -13.83 8.84 -8.47
N VAL A 76 -13.26 8.18 -7.47
CA VAL A 76 -11.81 8.07 -7.30
C VAL A 76 -11.22 7.23 -8.43
N ASN A 77 -10.04 7.60 -8.93
CA ASN A 77 -9.28 6.85 -9.91
C ASN A 77 -7.87 6.49 -9.37
N SER A 78 -7.10 5.72 -10.15
CA SER A 78 -5.75 5.28 -9.74
C SER A 78 -4.73 6.42 -9.60
N THR A 79 -4.91 7.49 -10.39
CA THR A 79 -4.06 8.69 -10.33
C THR A 79 -4.26 9.40 -9.01
N ASP A 80 -5.51 9.56 -8.56
CA ASP A 80 -5.85 10.19 -7.27
C ASP A 80 -5.15 9.47 -6.11
N ILE A 81 -5.23 8.14 -6.08
CA ILE A 81 -4.58 7.32 -5.05
C ILE A 81 -3.07 7.57 -5.03
N SER A 82 -2.47 7.60 -6.23
CA SER A 82 -1.03 7.84 -6.37
C SER A 82 -0.65 9.25 -5.94
N GLU A 83 -1.45 10.25 -6.28
CA GLU A 83 -1.24 11.65 -5.90
C GLU A 83 -1.37 11.84 -4.40
N THR A 84 -2.43 11.31 -3.76
CA THR A 84 -2.60 11.34 -2.29
C THR A 84 -1.39 10.72 -1.58
N LEU A 85 -0.88 9.57 -2.04
CA LEU A 85 0.27 8.93 -1.40
C LEU A 85 1.60 9.68 -1.65
N ASN A 86 1.75 10.34 -2.80
CA ASN A 86 2.95 11.13 -3.11
C ASN A 86 2.96 12.49 -2.42
N SER A 87 1.79 13.12 -2.24
CA SER A 87 1.64 14.48 -1.72
C SER A 87 1.85 14.59 -0.21
N ILE A 88 1.80 13.47 0.52
CA ILE A 88 2.09 13.41 1.97
C ILE A 88 3.43 14.09 2.25
N SER A 89 3.44 15.12 3.09
CA SER A 89 4.62 15.94 3.37
C SER A 89 5.72 15.15 4.10
N LYS A 90 6.97 15.62 4.02
CA LYS A 90 8.05 15.14 4.90
C LYS A 90 7.85 15.54 6.37
N LEU A 91 7.07 16.58 6.60
CA LEU A 91 6.71 17.09 7.94
C LEU A 91 5.39 16.51 8.44
N GLU A 92 4.82 15.51 7.75
CA GLU A 92 3.62 14.83 8.20
C GLU A 92 3.87 14.15 9.55
N THR A 93 2.89 14.25 10.46
CA THR A 93 2.97 13.67 11.82
C THR A 93 1.97 12.53 12.00
N ASN A 94 1.00 12.38 11.10
CA ASN A 94 0.04 11.28 11.14
C ASN A 94 0.71 9.95 10.75
N SER A 95 0.76 9.01 11.70
CA SER A 95 1.42 7.71 11.55
C SER A 95 0.87 6.86 10.41
N ILE A 96 -0.45 6.89 10.17
CA ILE A 96 -1.10 6.15 9.07
C ILE A 96 -0.59 6.68 7.72
N LYS A 97 -0.59 8.00 7.55
CA LYS A 97 -0.10 8.62 6.30
C LYS A 97 1.38 8.33 6.07
N ILE A 98 2.20 8.48 7.11
CA ILE A 98 3.64 8.18 7.03
C ILE A 98 3.85 6.73 6.58
N PHE A 99 3.20 5.78 7.25
CA PHE A 99 3.34 4.36 6.93
C PHE A 99 2.85 4.02 5.53
N ALA A 100 1.69 4.55 5.11
CA ALA A 100 1.17 4.36 3.75
C ALA A 100 2.17 4.87 2.69
N LYS A 101 2.76 6.05 2.89
CA LYS A 101 3.79 6.61 1.99
C LYS A 101 5.02 5.71 1.91
N GLU A 102 5.51 5.22 3.04
CA GLU A 102 6.68 4.34 3.07
C GLU A 102 6.45 3.04 2.30
N GLN A 103 5.29 2.40 2.49
CA GLN A 103 4.92 1.19 1.74
C GLN A 103 4.81 1.49 0.24
N PHE A 104 4.21 2.62 -0.12
CA PHE A 104 4.06 3.03 -1.51
C PHE A 104 5.40 3.22 -2.21
N LEU A 105 6.33 3.93 -1.58
CA LEU A 105 7.68 4.16 -2.12
C LEU A 105 8.48 2.87 -2.23
N LYS A 106 8.37 1.95 -1.27
CA LYS A 106 9.02 0.63 -1.32
C LYS A 106 8.52 -0.18 -2.52
N ASN A 107 7.20 -0.27 -2.72
CA ASN A 107 6.62 -1.01 -3.85
C ASN A 107 7.04 -0.44 -5.20
N LYS A 108 7.09 0.90 -5.33
CA LYS A 108 7.51 1.56 -6.58
C LYS A 108 8.98 1.29 -6.91
N LYS A 109 9.87 1.24 -5.90
CA LYS A 109 11.29 0.88 -6.08
C LYS A 109 11.46 -0.58 -6.51
N THR A 110 10.67 -1.49 -5.96
CA THR A 110 10.69 -2.91 -6.36
C THR A 110 10.25 -3.09 -7.81
N SER A 111 9.23 -2.33 -8.26
CA SER A 111 8.77 -2.38 -9.66
C SER A 111 9.83 -1.90 -10.66
N ARG A 112 10.69 -0.95 -10.30
CA ARG A 112 11.77 -0.45 -11.18
C ARG A 112 12.99 -1.36 -11.24
N LYS A 113 13.17 -2.26 -10.27
CA LYS A 113 14.28 -3.24 -10.28
C LYS A 113 13.96 -4.50 -11.10
N LEU A 114 12.70 -4.69 -11.48
CA LEU A 114 12.21 -5.86 -12.21
C LEU A 114 12.09 -5.63 -13.73
N THR A 115 12.43 -4.43 -14.20
CA THR A 115 12.52 -4.01 -15.61
C THR A 115 13.97 -3.78 -15.96
#